data_AF-A0A383A8M0-F1
#
_entry.id   AF-A0A383A8M0-F1
#
_cell.length_a   1.000
_cell.length_b   1.000
_cell.length_c   1.000
_cell.angle_alpha   90.00
_cell.angle_beta   90.00
_cell.angle_gamma   90.00
#
_symmetry.space_group_name_H-M   'P 1'
#
loop_
_entity.id
_entity.type
_entity.pdbx_description
1 polymer ?
#
loop_
_entity_poly.entity_id
_entity_poly.type
_entity_poly.pdbx_seq_one_letter_code
_entity_poly.pdbx_strand_id
1 'polypeptide(L)'
;QRQAVPLVKPKAPLVGTGMEAIVAHDSGAVVVAESDGEVISADATRIVVRNGVKKSHNKIKSGGGYLDSAVSIYTLAKYQRSNQNTCVNQKPLVLSGQKIKRGEVIADGPSTEKGELALGRNVLVAFMPWDGYNFEDAIIVSEKLVKDDVYTSIHIEEFVVEARDTKQGREEITRDISNVGEEALKNLDESGIIRVGATVKPGDILVGKITPKGETQLSPEEKLLKAIFGEKAGDVRDTSLRVPPGIHGTVI
;
A
#
# COMPACT_ATOMS: atom_id res chain seq x y z
N GLN A 1 2.73 18.52 -14.11
CA GLN A 1 3.31 17.24 -13.61
C GLN A 1 2.46 16.64 -12.47
N ARG A 2 1.13 16.53 -12.62
CA ARG A 2 0.23 16.11 -11.51
C ARG A 2 -0.12 14.61 -11.51
N GLN A 3 0.31 13.88 -12.53
CA GLN A 3 -0.05 12.47 -12.76
C GLN A 3 1.15 11.52 -12.59
N ALA A 4 2.29 12.01 -12.10
CA ALA A 4 3.44 11.16 -11.83
C ALA A 4 3.15 10.26 -10.61
N VAL A 5 3.29 8.95 -10.79
CA VAL A 5 3.05 7.96 -9.73
C VAL A 5 4.30 7.84 -8.85
N PRO A 6 4.15 7.73 -7.51
CA PRO A 6 5.29 7.51 -6.63
C PRO A 6 6.06 6.23 -6.96
N LEU A 7 7.37 6.37 -7.13
CA LEU A 7 8.30 5.27 -7.38
C LEU A 7 8.77 4.65 -6.06
N VAL A 8 9.23 3.40 -6.12
CA VAL A 8 9.84 2.72 -4.95
C VAL A 8 11.11 3.45 -4.49
N LYS A 9 11.89 3.96 -5.45
CA LYS A 9 13.19 4.63 -5.27
C LYS A 9 13.21 5.98 -6.01
N PRO A 10 12.44 6.99 -5.57
CA PRO A 10 12.48 8.32 -6.20
C PRO A 10 13.86 8.95 -6.07
N LYS A 11 14.21 9.89 -6.96
CA LYS A 11 15.39 10.75 -6.81
C LYS A 11 15.05 12.20 -7.05
N ALA A 12 15.64 13.08 -6.24
CA ALA A 12 15.58 14.52 -6.43
C ALA A 12 16.09 14.89 -7.82
N PRO A 13 15.47 15.87 -8.50
CA PRO A 13 15.87 16.29 -9.83
C PRO A 13 17.28 16.90 -9.79
N LEU A 14 18.15 16.49 -10.72
CA LEU A 14 19.49 17.11 -10.85
C LEU A 14 19.41 18.56 -11.35
N VAL A 15 18.34 18.87 -12.09
CA VAL A 15 18.04 20.22 -12.59
C VAL A 15 16.72 20.64 -11.96
N GLY A 16 16.79 21.44 -10.90
CA GLY A 16 15.65 21.93 -10.13
C GLY A 16 15.53 23.45 -10.13
N THR A 17 14.46 23.96 -9.53
CA THR A 17 14.13 25.38 -9.43
C THR A 17 14.31 25.96 -8.02
N GLY A 18 14.46 25.10 -7.01
CA GLY A 18 14.42 25.45 -5.59
C GLY A 18 13.02 25.41 -4.99
N MET A 19 11.97 25.28 -5.82
CA MET A 19 10.58 25.13 -5.35
C MET A 19 10.31 23.74 -4.79
N GLU A 20 11.16 22.75 -5.09
CA GLU A 20 10.97 21.35 -4.75
C GLU A 20 10.91 21.14 -3.22
N ALA A 21 11.79 21.82 -2.47
CA ALA A 21 11.81 21.78 -1.01
C ALA A 21 10.56 22.45 -0.40
N ILE A 22 10.13 23.58 -0.97
CA ILE A 22 8.95 24.33 -0.50
C ILE A 22 7.69 23.47 -0.70
N VAL A 23 7.53 22.91 -1.89
CA VAL A 23 6.36 22.07 -2.22
C VAL A 23 6.35 20.80 -1.36
N ALA A 24 7.49 20.14 -1.16
CA ALA A 24 7.56 18.96 -0.29
C ALA A 24 7.16 19.30 1.14
N HIS A 25 7.72 20.37 1.72
CA HIS A 25 7.40 20.83 3.07
C HIS A 25 5.93 21.22 3.24
N ASP A 26 5.39 22.05 2.36
CA ASP A 26 4.04 22.60 2.49
C ASP A 26 2.93 21.60 2.08
N SER A 27 3.29 20.52 1.37
CA SER A 27 2.33 19.47 0.98
C SER A 27 1.86 18.60 2.15
N GLY A 28 2.59 18.57 3.27
CA GLY A 28 2.33 17.66 4.39
C GLY A 28 2.65 16.19 4.09
N ALA A 29 3.27 15.88 2.95
CA ALA A 29 3.71 14.51 2.64
C ALA A 29 4.90 14.07 3.50
N VAL A 30 5.80 15.01 3.81
CA VAL A 30 6.98 14.82 4.67
C VAL A 30 6.63 15.05 6.14
N VAL A 31 7.40 14.46 7.04
CA VAL A 31 7.27 14.69 8.48
C VAL A 31 8.29 15.74 8.90
N VAL A 32 7.80 16.80 9.56
CA VAL A 32 8.60 17.95 9.99
C VAL A 32 8.71 17.99 11.51
N ALA A 33 9.89 18.34 12.02
CA ALA A 33 10.12 18.53 13.45
C ALA A 33 9.42 19.79 13.97
N GLU A 34 8.59 19.63 14.99
CA GLU A 34 7.84 20.74 15.60
C GLU A 34 8.71 21.59 16.54
N SER A 35 9.77 21.00 17.09
CA SER A 35 10.66 21.60 18.09
C SER A 35 12.11 21.21 17.87
N ASP A 36 13.01 22.05 18.38
CA ASP A 36 14.45 21.74 18.43
C ASP A 36 14.67 20.57 19.41
N GLY A 37 15.52 19.61 19.06
CA GLY A 37 15.71 18.44 19.90
C GLY A 37 16.81 17.49 19.44
N GLU A 38 16.87 16.34 20.09
CA GLU A 38 17.77 15.24 19.76
C GLU A 38 16.95 13.96 19.56
N VAL A 39 17.18 13.26 18.45
CA VAL A 39 16.51 12.00 18.14
C VAL A 39 16.99 10.93 19.11
N ILE A 40 16.10 10.39 19.95
CA ILE A 40 16.42 9.28 20.85
C ILE A 40 16.44 7.97 20.08
N SER A 41 15.41 7.75 19.25
CA SER A 41 15.21 6.52 18.49
C SER A 41 14.57 6.84 17.15
N ALA A 42 15.13 6.28 16.07
CA ALA A 42 14.55 6.35 14.74
C ALA A 42 14.32 4.93 14.22
N ASP A 43 13.06 4.52 14.16
CA ASP A 43 12.62 3.24 13.60
C ASP A 43 11.86 3.47 12.29
N ALA A 44 11.66 2.41 11.52
CA ALA A 44 10.89 2.49 10.27
C ALA A 44 9.43 2.91 10.48
N THR A 45 8.88 2.77 11.68
CA THR A 45 7.48 3.07 12.04
C THR A 45 7.30 4.31 12.88
N ARG A 46 8.32 4.73 13.64
CA ARG A 46 8.22 5.88 14.54
C ARG A 46 9.57 6.54 14.77
N ILE A 47 9.55 7.85 15.02
CA ILE A 47 10.71 8.65 15.40
C ILE A 47 10.41 9.28 16.76
N VAL A 48 11.30 9.11 17.71
CA VAL A 48 11.18 9.63 19.07
C VAL A 48 12.23 10.72 19.26
N VAL A 49 11.79 11.93 19.57
CA VAL A 49 12.63 13.11 19.73
C VAL A 49 12.55 13.62 21.17
N ARG A 50 13.69 13.83 21.80
CA ARG A 50 13.79 14.58 23.05
C ARG A 50 13.85 16.06 22.73
N ASN A 51 12.82 16.81 23.11
CA ASN A 51 12.85 18.25 22.89
C ASN A 51 13.85 18.90 23.83
N GLY A 52 14.65 19.82 23.29
CA GLY A 52 15.53 20.66 24.09
C GLY A 52 14.67 21.60 24.92
N VAL A 53 14.72 21.47 26.24
CA VAL A 53 14.10 22.46 27.14
C VAL A 53 14.81 23.79 26.91
N LYS A 54 14.22 24.69 26.12
CA LYS A 54 14.61 26.10 26.16
C LYS A 54 14.29 26.54 27.58
N LYS A 55 15.32 26.73 28.41
CA LYS A 55 15.21 27.46 29.67
C LYS A 55 14.60 28.82 29.34
N SER A 56 13.28 28.93 29.41
CA SER A 56 12.60 30.21 29.36
C SER A 56 13.12 30.99 30.56
N HIS A 57 13.93 32.00 30.32
CA HIS A 57 14.49 32.87 31.36
C HIS A 57 13.42 33.72 32.07
N ASN A 58 12.12 33.40 31.91
CA ASN A 58 11.04 34.22 32.42
C ASN A 58 9.77 33.44 32.78
N LYS A 59 9.87 32.38 33.60
CA LYS A 59 8.72 31.90 34.38
C LYS A 59 9.10 31.63 35.83
N ILE A 60 8.49 32.43 36.69
CA ILE A 60 8.48 32.36 38.14
C ILE A 60 8.06 30.96 38.58
N LYS A 61 8.77 30.46 39.59
CA LYS A 61 8.54 29.19 40.28
C LYS A 61 7.10 29.09 40.79
N SER A 62 6.39 28.06 40.32
CA SER A 62 5.23 27.50 41.02
C SER A 62 5.41 25.98 41.04
N GLY A 63 5.31 25.40 42.24
CA GLY A 63 5.78 24.06 42.57
C GLY A 63 4.99 22.90 41.95
N GLY A 64 5.64 21.73 41.98
CA GLY A 64 5.10 20.44 41.53
C GLY A 64 6.07 19.77 40.57
N GLY A 65 6.95 18.92 41.07
CA GLY A 65 8.01 18.31 40.28
C GLY A 65 7.49 17.29 39.26
N TYR A 66 7.89 17.45 38.01
CA TYR A 66 8.23 16.39 37.06
C TYR A 66 9.26 16.97 36.09
N LEU A 67 10.33 16.22 35.78
CA LEU A 67 11.34 16.61 34.80
C LEU A 67 10.66 16.80 33.44
N ASP A 68 10.54 18.05 32.99
CA ASP A 68 9.86 18.45 31.75
C ASP A 68 10.73 18.20 30.51
N SER A 69 11.29 16.98 30.38
CA SER A 69 11.86 16.52 29.11
C SER A 69 10.70 16.11 28.20
N ALA A 70 10.04 17.08 27.59
CA ALA A 70 8.99 16.82 26.62
C ALA A 70 9.55 15.93 25.49
N VAL A 71 9.07 14.69 25.40
CA VAL A 71 9.41 13.76 24.33
C VAL A 71 8.32 13.83 23.28
N SER A 72 8.67 14.17 22.04
CA SER A 72 7.76 14.12 20.89
C SER A 72 7.87 12.77 20.19
N ILE A 73 6.73 12.15 19.90
CA ILE A 73 6.66 10.89 19.17
C ILE A 73 5.98 11.15 17.82
N TYR A 74 6.69 10.85 16.74
CA TYR A 74 6.20 10.95 15.37
C TYR A 74 5.94 9.55 14.83
N THR A 75 4.68 9.21 14.56
CA THR A 75 4.30 7.95 13.92
C THR A 75 4.32 8.11 12.41
N LEU A 76 5.03 7.23 11.70
CA LEU A 76 5.16 7.26 10.25
C LEU A 76 4.05 6.44 9.58
N ALA A 77 3.48 6.98 8.52
CA ALA A 77 2.55 6.24 7.65
C ALA A 77 3.29 5.16 6.86
N LYS A 78 2.90 3.89 6.99
CA LYS A 78 3.53 2.76 6.29
C LYS A 78 2.54 2.07 5.37
N TYR A 79 2.90 1.96 4.10
CA TYR A 79 2.17 1.23 3.05
C TYR A 79 0.65 1.48 3.08
N GLN A 80 0.25 2.75 3.19
CA GLN A 80 -1.16 3.13 3.18
C GLN A 80 -1.64 3.36 1.74
N ARG A 81 -2.89 2.97 1.47
CA ARG A 81 -3.51 3.20 0.18
C ARG A 81 -3.84 4.68 -0.02
N SER A 82 -3.52 5.22 -1.19
CA SER A 82 -4.01 6.52 -1.63
C SER A 82 -5.34 6.41 -2.39
N ASN A 83 -6.02 7.53 -2.62
CA ASN A 83 -7.27 7.55 -3.39
C ASN A 83 -7.10 7.08 -4.85
N GLN A 84 -5.88 7.08 -5.39
CA GLN A 84 -5.56 6.62 -6.74
C GLN A 84 -4.92 5.22 -6.74
N ASN A 85 -5.11 4.45 -5.66
CA ASN A 85 -4.52 3.12 -5.47
C ASN A 85 -2.99 3.10 -5.51
N THR A 86 -2.34 4.23 -5.23
CA THR A 86 -0.88 4.31 -5.07
C THR A 86 -0.48 4.10 -3.61
N CYS A 87 0.80 3.86 -3.36
CA CYS A 87 1.33 3.67 -2.01
C CYS A 87 1.80 4.99 -1.37
N VAL A 88 1.25 5.31 -0.20
CA VAL A 88 1.75 6.32 0.73
C VAL A 88 2.65 5.61 1.75
N ASN A 89 3.95 5.90 1.70
CA ASN A 89 4.93 5.31 2.61
C ASN A 89 5.95 6.37 3.01
N GLN A 90 6.07 6.59 4.31
CA GLN A 90 7.05 7.48 4.90
C GLN A 90 8.29 6.69 5.35
N LYS A 91 9.46 7.28 5.14
CA LYS A 91 10.76 6.70 5.48
C LYS A 91 11.53 7.67 6.38
N PRO A 92 12.02 7.23 7.55
CA PRO A 92 12.81 8.09 8.42
C PRO A 92 14.09 8.54 7.69
N LEU A 93 14.41 9.83 7.79
CA LEU A 93 15.62 10.42 7.22
C LEU A 93 16.73 10.54 8.28
N VAL A 94 16.33 10.73 9.54
CA VAL A 94 17.22 10.98 10.68
C VAL A 94 17.68 9.69 11.36
N LEU A 95 18.84 9.76 12.03
CA LEU A 95 19.41 8.67 12.82
C LEU A 95 19.31 8.96 14.32
N SER A 96 19.31 7.91 15.14
CA SER A 96 19.40 8.04 16.60
C SER A 96 20.66 8.81 17.02
N GLY A 97 20.52 9.78 17.90
CA GLY A 97 21.58 10.71 18.35
C GLY A 97 21.73 11.97 17.49
N GLN A 98 20.98 12.10 16.38
CA GLN A 98 21.03 13.30 15.55
C GLN A 98 20.31 14.47 16.21
N LYS A 99 20.93 15.66 16.21
CA LYS A 99 20.28 16.91 16.63
C LYS A 99 19.47 17.47 15.46
N ILE A 100 18.24 17.85 15.74
CA ILE A 100 17.30 18.40 14.76
C ILE A 100 16.83 19.78 15.19
N LYS A 101 16.49 20.62 14.21
CA LYS A 101 15.90 21.94 14.43
C LYS A 101 14.41 21.93 14.12
N ARG A 102 13.67 22.85 14.73
CA ARG A 102 12.28 23.12 14.36
C ARG A 102 12.21 23.47 12.87
N GLY A 103 11.29 22.83 12.16
CA GLY A 103 11.11 22.99 10.71
C GLY A 103 11.98 22.06 9.86
N GLU A 104 12.83 21.24 10.46
CA GLU A 104 13.65 20.27 9.72
C GLU A 104 12.81 19.03 9.33
N VAL A 105 13.01 18.53 8.11
CA VAL A 105 12.34 17.31 7.64
C VAL A 105 13.02 16.08 8.28
N ILE A 106 12.25 15.30 9.05
CA ILE A 106 12.73 14.13 9.77
C ILE A 106 12.37 12.80 9.10
N ALA A 107 11.37 12.82 8.22
CA ALA A 107 11.01 11.67 7.39
C ALA A 107 10.51 12.11 6.01
N ASP A 108 10.97 11.42 4.98
CA ASP A 108 10.49 11.60 3.61
C ASP A 108 9.14 10.90 3.43
N GLY A 109 8.29 11.48 2.59
CA GLY A 109 7.02 10.92 2.15
C GLY A 109 7.08 10.26 0.77
N PRO A 110 5.92 9.93 0.19
CA PRO A 110 5.86 9.45 -1.19
C PRO A 110 6.38 10.52 -2.16
N SER A 111 7.18 10.11 -3.15
CA SER A 111 7.77 11.01 -4.15
C SER A 111 8.61 12.16 -3.56
N THR A 112 9.34 11.91 -2.48
CA THR A 112 10.30 12.87 -1.91
C THR A 112 11.64 12.19 -1.62
N GLU A 113 12.73 12.96 -1.71
CA GLU A 113 14.07 12.53 -1.32
C GLU A 113 14.75 13.68 -0.56
N LYS A 114 15.17 13.42 0.69
CA LYS A 114 15.88 14.38 1.56
C LYS A 114 15.14 15.71 1.74
N GLY A 115 13.81 15.67 1.85
CA GLY A 115 12.97 16.85 1.98
C GLY A 115 12.71 17.62 0.68
N GLU A 116 13.15 17.12 -0.48
CA GLU A 116 12.84 17.69 -1.79
C GLU A 116 11.82 16.84 -2.55
N LEU A 117 10.99 17.48 -3.36
CA LEU A 117 10.05 16.81 -4.25
C LEU A 117 10.80 16.01 -5.35
N ALA A 118 10.55 14.71 -5.38
CA ALA A 118 11.19 13.74 -6.25
C ALA A 118 10.13 12.88 -6.96
N LEU A 119 9.46 13.47 -7.96
CA LEU A 119 8.37 12.80 -8.71
C LEU A 119 8.84 11.64 -9.60
N GLY A 120 10.13 11.52 -9.86
CA GLY A 120 10.65 10.58 -10.85
C GLY A 120 12.12 10.21 -10.64
N ARG A 121 12.80 9.95 -11.75
CA ARG A 121 14.22 9.56 -11.79
C ARG A 121 14.95 10.28 -12.90
N ASN A 122 16.16 10.76 -12.59
CA ASN A 122 17.10 11.25 -13.59
C ASN A 122 17.66 10.05 -14.37
N VAL A 123 17.61 10.13 -15.70
CA VAL A 123 18.12 9.09 -16.61
C VAL A 123 19.06 9.71 -17.64
N LEU A 124 20.01 8.92 -18.12
CA LEU A 124 20.88 9.33 -19.23
C LEU A 124 20.10 9.18 -20.54
N VAL A 125 19.96 10.28 -21.28
CA VAL A 125 19.23 10.33 -22.54
C VAL A 125 20.19 10.68 -23.67
N ALA A 126 20.08 9.96 -24.78
CA ALA A 126 20.76 10.28 -26.02
C ALA A 126 19.72 10.70 -27.07
N PHE A 127 19.97 11.84 -27.73
CA PHE A 127 19.13 12.31 -28.83
C PHE A 127 19.72 11.82 -30.15
N MET A 128 19.20 10.71 -30.65
CA MET A 128 19.57 10.15 -31.96
C MET A 128 18.42 9.32 -32.51
N PRO A 129 18.22 9.25 -33.84
CA PRO A 129 17.34 8.25 -34.43
C PRO A 129 17.90 6.85 -34.18
N TRP A 130 17.05 5.87 -33.90
CA TRP A 130 17.46 4.48 -33.67
C TRP A 130 16.49 3.51 -34.34
N ASP A 131 16.84 3.04 -35.54
CA ASP A 131 16.12 2.05 -36.34
C ASP A 131 14.60 2.27 -36.46
N GLY A 132 14.15 3.52 -36.36
CA GLY A 132 12.73 3.89 -36.39
C GLY A 132 11.94 3.53 -35.11
N TYR A 133 12.56 2.96 -34.09
CA TYR A 133 11.89 2.63 -32.82
C TYR A 133 11.52 3.87 -31.99
N ASN A 134 12.15 5.01 -32.27
CA ASN A 134 11.80 6.32 -31.71
C ASN A 134 11.09 7.22 -32.73
N PHE A 135 10.29 6.62 -33.62
CA PHE A 135 9.44 7.36 -34.55
C PHE A 135 8.33 8.12 -33.79
N GLU A 136 8.01 9.33 -34.27
CA GLU A 136 7.10 10.27 -33.59
C GLU A 136 7.52 10.55 -32.13
N ASP A 137 6.70 10.16 -31.17
CA ASP A 137 6.90 10.37 -29.73
C ASP A 137 7.27 9.07 -29.00
N ALA A 138 7.63 8.01 -29.74
CA ALA A 138 8.04 6.75 -29.15
C ALA A 138 9.38 6.87 -28.42
N ILE A 139 9.44 6.28 -27.22
CA ILE A 139 10.64 6.29 -26.37
C ILE A 139 11.22 4.88 -26.32
N ILE A 140 12.50 4.77 -26.66
CA ILE A 140 13.27 3.54 -26.50
C ILE A 140 13.88 3.54 -25.11
N VAL A 141 13.64 2.46 -24.37
CA VAL A 141 14.07 2.32 -22.99
C VAL A 141 15.09 1.20 -22.91
N SER A 142 16.22 1.44 -22.23
CA SER A 142 17.20 0.39 -21.97
C SER A 142 16.63 -0.64 -20.99
N GLU A 143 16.86 -1.93 -21.27
CA GLU A 143 16.54 -3.03 -20.35
C GLU A 143 17.15 -2.83 -18.95
N LYS A 144 18.27 -2.11 -18.85
CA LYS A 144 18.89 -1.75 -17.57
C LYS A 144 17.93 -1.03 -16.63
N LEU A 145 17.05 -0.17 -17.16
CA LEU A 145 16.09 0.58 -16.34
C LEU A 145 15.04 -0.33 -15.69
N VAL A 146 14.71 -1.45 -16.35
CA VAL A 146 13.83 -2.48 -15.81
C VAL A 146 14.55 -3.31 -14.75
N LYS A 147 15.79 -3.74 -15.03
CA LYS A 147 16.61 -4.52 -14.08
C LYS A 147 16.92 -3.77 -12.78
N ASP A 148 17.11 -2.46 -12.86
CA ASP A 148 17.44 -1.62 -11.70
C ASP A 148 16.18 -1.12 -10.94
N ASP A 149 14.98 -1.55 -11.32
CA ASP A 149 13.69 -1.13 -10.75
C ASP A 149 13.53 0.40 -10.71
N VAL A 150 13.97 1.09 -11.77
CA VAL A 150 14.04 2.56 -11.77
C VAL A 150 12.65 3.18 -11.74
N TYR A 151 11.71 2.63 -12.51
CA TYR A 151 10.34 3.12 -12.63
C TYR A 151 9.29 2.21 -11.97
N THR A 152 9.72 1.30 -11.10
CA THR A 152 8.82 0.41 -10.36
C THR A 152 8.02 1.23 -9.33
N SER A 153 6.70 1.08 -9.34
CA SER A 153 5.74 1.68 -8.39
C SER A 153 5.02 0.60 -7.58
N ILE A 154 4.47 1.00 -6.43
CA ILE A 154 3.64 0.11 -5.59
C ILE A 154 2.20 0.57 -5.69
N HIS A 155 1.33 -0.35 -6.05
CA HIS A 155 -0.12 -0.15 -6.09
C HIS A 155 -0.78 -0.99 -5.00
N ILE A 156 -1.74 -0.39 -4.30
CA ILE A 156 -2.52 -1.03 -3.24
C ILE A 156 -3.97 -0.95 -3.65
N GLU A 157 -4.59 -2.11 -3.84
CA GLU A 157 -6.00 -2.22 -4.17
C GLU A 157 -6.76 -2.82 -2.99
N GLU A 158 -8.00 -2.36 -2.82
CA GLU A 158 -8.90 -2.85 -1.79
C GLU A 158 -10.06 -3.54 -2.49
N PHE A 159 -10.28 -4.80 -2.13
CA PHE A 159 -11.42 -5.57 -2.58
C PHE A 159 -12.36 -5.76 -1.39
N VAL A 160 -13.62 -5.37 -1.56
CA VAL A 160 -14.64 -5.48 -0.52
C VAL A 160 -15.66 -6.52 -0.96
N VAL A 161 -16.02 -7.40 -0.04
CA VAL A 161 -17.12 -8.34 -0.20
C VAL A 161 -18.07 -8.18 0.98
N GLU A 162 -19.36 -8.19 0.69
CA GLU A 162 -20.41 -8.17 1.68
C GLU A 162 -21.26 -9.44 1.53
N ALA A 163 -21.57 -10.05 2.68
CA ALA A 163 -22.57 -11.10 2.79
C ALA A 163 -23.90 -10.45 3.19
N ARG A 164 -24.94 -10.65 2.37
CA ARG A 164 -26.25 -10.04 2.57
C ARG A 164 -27.32 -11.11 2.81
N ASP A 165 -28.38 -10.72 3.50
CA ASP A 165 -29.58 -11.54 3.61
C ASP A 165 -30.39 -11.40 2.33
N THR A 166 -30.52 -12.51 1.59
CA THR A 166 -31.37 -12.57 0.40
C THR A 166 -32.69 -13.24 0.74
N LYS A 167 -33.69 -13.11 -0.16
CA LYS A 167 -34.97 -13.82 -0.01
C LYS A 167 -34.83 -15.35 -0.02
N GLN A 168 -33.76 -15.87 -0.60
CA GLN A 168 -33.50 -17.30 -0.74
C GLN A 168 -32.70 -17.86 0.46
N GLY A 169 -32.24 -16.97 1.34
CA GLY A 169 -31.49 -17.30 2.54
C GLY A 169 -30.32 -16.33 2.77
N ARG A 170 -29.64 -16.52 3.89
CA ARG A 170 -28.49 -15.72 4.30
C ARG A 170 -27.25 -16.14 3.52
N GLU A 171 -26.54 -15.17 2.94
CA GLU A 171 -25.19 -15.43 2.43
C GLU A 171 -24.22 -15.63 3.59
N GLU A 172 -23.30 -16.59 3.43
CA GLU A 172 -22.32 -16.92 4.46
C GLU A 172 -20.91 -16.81 3.89
N ILE A 173 -20.00 -16.28 4.71
CA ILE A 173 -18.57 -16.30 4.44
C ILE A 173 -18.02 -17.57 5.06
N THR A 174 -17.49 -18.46 4.24
CA THR A 174 -17.02 -19.78 4.66
C THR A 174 -15.96 -20.32 3.72
N ARG A 175 -15.12 -21.21 4.23
CA ARG A 175 -14.16 -21.99 3.45
C ARG A 175 -14.83 -23.14 2.67
N ASP A 176 -16.02 -23.57 3.08
CA ASP A 176 -16.76 -24.66 2.44
C ASP A 176 -17.47 -24.18 1.16
N ILE A 177 -16.72 -24.17 0.06
CA ILE A 177 -17.18 -23.66 -1.23
C ILE A 177 -17.40 -24.84 -2.18
N SER A 178 -18.63 -24.98 -2.69
CA SER A 178 -18.98 -26.01 -3.68
C SER A 178 -18.11 -25.92 -4.95
N ASN A 179 -17.69 -27.07 -5.48
CA ASN A 179 -16.98 -27.21 -6.75
C ASN A 179 -15.59 -26.54 -6.81
N VAL A 180 -14.93 -26.33 -5.67
CA VAL A 180 -13.57 -25.79 -5.59
C VAL A 180 -12.60 -26.85 -5.09
N GLY A 181 -11.48 -27.03 -5.78
CA GLY A 181 -10.44 -27.99 -5.37
C GLY A 181 -9.65 -27.52 -4.14
N GLU A 182 -9.07 -28.46 -3.39
CA GLU A 182 -8.30 -28.16 -2.17
C GLU A 182 -7.13 -27.19 -2.41
N GLU A 183 -6.55 -27.19 -3.61
CA GLU A 183 -5.44 -26.30 -3.97
C GLU A 183 -5.83 -24.82 -3.88
N ALA A 184 -7.04 -24.46 -4.30
CA ALA A 184 -7.56 -23.11 -4.22
C ALA A 184 -7.94 -22.72 -2.78
N LEU A 185 -8.31 -23.70 -1.94
CA LEU A 185 -8.64 -23.50 -0.52
C LEU A 185 -7.40 -23.43 0.37
N LYS A 186 -6.20 -23.74 -0.15
CA LYS A 186 -4.95 -23.82 0.62
C LYS A 186 -4.56 -22.49 1.28
N ASN A 187 -4.91 -21.37 0.66
CA ASN A 187 -4.58 -20.03 1.15
C ASN A 187 -5.67 -19.43 2.06
N LEU A 188 -6.84 -20.06 2.15
CA LEU A 188 -7.96 -19.62 2.99
C LEU A 188 -7.82 -20.16 4.42
N ASP A 189 -8.14 -19.32 5.39
CA ASP A 189 -8.26 -19.71 6.79
C ASP A 189 -9.57 -20.47 7.07
N GLU A 190 -9.79 -20.84 8.33
CA GLU A 190 -11.00 -21.55 8.76
C GLU A 190 -12.29 -20.76 8.52
N SER A 191 -12.21 -19.42 8.46
CA SER A 191 -13.35 -18.54 8.19
C SER A 191 -13.62 -18.36 6.69
N GLY A 192 -12.73 -18.85 5.81
CA GLY A 192 -12.82 -18.63 4.37
C GLY A 192 -12.20 -17.31 3.91
N ILE A 193 -11.33 -16.69 4.71
CA ILE A 193 -10.61 -15.45 4.38
C ILE A 193 -9.16 -15.79 4.04
N ILE A 194 -8.60 -15.16 3.01
CA ILE A 194 -7.21 -15.36 2.65
C ILE A 194 -6.25 -14.85 3.73
N ARG A 195 -5.19 -15.60 4.00
CA ARG A 195 -4.15 -15.19 4.96
C ARG A 195 -3.37 -13.95 4.48
N VAL A 196 -3.04 -13.07 5.42
CA VAL A 196 -2.10 -11.96 5.18
C VAL A 196 -0.72 -12.51 4.81
N GLY A 197 -0.10 -11.93 3.79
CA GLY A 197 1.20 -12.36 3.24
C GLY A 197 1.10 -13.46 2.17
N ALA A 198 -0.10 -13.93 1.81
CA ALA A 198 -0.25 -14.84 0.67
C ALA A 198 -0.01 -14.11 -0.66
N THR A 199 0.79 -14.72 -1.54
CA THR A 199 0.88 -14.31 -2.94
C THR A 199 -0.29 -14.88 -3.71
N VAL A 200 -0.98 -14.01 -4.45
CA VAL A 200 -2.19 -14.34 -5.19
C VAL A 200 -2.00 -14.13 -6.69
N LYS A 201 -2.72 -14.96 -7.45
CA LYS A 201 -2.81 -14.89 -8.91
C LYS A 201 -4.25 -14.62 -9.33
N PRO A 202 -4.48 -14.17 -10.58
CA PRO A 202 -5.82 -14.04 -11.14
C PRO A 202 -6.64 -15.31 -10.97
N GLY A 203 -7.86 -15.17 -10.44
CA GLY A 203 -8.78 -16.29 -10.20
C GLY A 203 -8.68 -16.95 -8.82
N ASP A 204 -7.62 -16.67 -8.05
CA ASP A 204 -7.51 -17.11 -6.65
C ASP A 204 -8.63 -16.50 -5.79
N ILE A 205 -9.10 -17.25 -4.80
CA ILE A 205 -10.18 -16.83 -3.91
C ILE A 205 -9.58 -15.99 -2.78
N LEU A 206 -10.02 -14.74 -2.65
CA LEU A 206 -9.66 -13.84 -1.55
C LEU A 206 -10.58 -14.06 -0.35
N VAL A 207 -11.89 -14.19 -0.60
CA VAL A 207 -12.88 -14.47 0.43
C VAL A 207 -13.92 -15.42 -0.12
N GLY A 208 -14.05 -16.57 0.54
CA GLY A 208 -15.06 -17.57 0.26
C GLY A 208 -16.44 -17.06 0.64
N LYS A 209 -17.36 -17.02 -0.33
CA LYS A 209 -18.75 -16.62 -0.10
C LYS A 209 -19.69 -17.59 -0.79
N ILE A 210 -20.68 -18.05 -0.03
CA ILE A 210 -21.74 -18.90 -0.54
C ILE A 210 -23.08 -18.19 -0.47
N THR A 211 -23.88 -18.34 -1.52
CA THR A 211 -25.26 -17.86 -1.57
C THR A 211 -26.20 -19.06 -1.68
N PRO A 212 -27.19 -19.23 -0.80
CA PRO A 212 -28.16 -20.29 -0.93
C PRO A 212 -28.94 -20.13 -2.23
N LYS A 213 -29.03 -21.22 -3.01
CA LYS A 213 -29.84 -21.27 -4.23
C LYS A 213 -31.26 -21.69 -3.85
N GLY A 214 -32.24 -21.06 -4.48
CA GLY A 214 -33.61 -21.60 -4.48
C GLY A 214 -33.67 -22.93 -5.25
N GLU A 215 -34.70 -23.75 -4.97
CA GLU A 215 -34.94 -24.99 -5.71
C GLU A 215 -35.04 -24.72 -7.22
N THR A 216 -34.02 -25.12 -7.97
CA THR A 216 -34.04 -25.13 -9.43
C THR A 216 -34.63 -26.44 -9.92
N GLN A 217 -35.69 -26.37 -10.74
CA GLN A 217 -36.18 -27.55 -11.46
C GLN A 217 -35.12 -28.00 -12.48
N LEU A 218 -34.40 -29.07 -12.14
CA LEU A 218 -33.40 -29.70 -13.02
C LEU A 218 -34.09 -30.32 -14.24
N SER A 219 -33.43 -30.26 -15.40
CA SER A 219 -33.91 -30.92 -16.62
C SER A 219 -33.89 -32.46 -16.45
N PRO A 220 -34.65 -33.23 -17.27
CA PRO A 220 -34.58 -34.70 -17.24
C PRO A 220 -33.15 -35.24 -17.42
N GLU A 221 -32.33 -34.59 -18.24
CA GLU A 221 -30.93 -34.95 -18.48
C GLU A 221 -30.04 -34.71 -17.24
N GLU A 222 -30.20 -33.56 -16.56
CA GLU A 222 -29.49 -33.24 -15.33
C GLU A 222 -29.92 -34.15 -14.16
N LYS A 223 -31.21 -34.52 -14.10
CA LYS A 223 -31.72 -35.51 -13.14
C LYS A 223 -31.09 -36.88 -13.37
N LEU A 224 -30.92 -37.30 -14.62
CA LEU A 224 -30.25 -38.55 -14.96
C LEU A 224 -28.78 -38.52 -14.56
N LEU A 225 -28.07 -37.44 -14.87
CA LEU A 225 -26.68 -37.22 -14.44
C LEU A 225 -26.52 -37.28 -12.93
N LYS A 226 -27.42 -36.60 -12.19
CA LYS A 226 -27.42 -36.63 -10.72
C LYS A 226 -27.68 -38.03 -10.16
N ALA A 227 -28.55 -38.82 -10.79
CA ALA A 227 -28.83 -40.19 -10.39
C ALA A 227 -27.64 -41.15 -10.65
N ILE A 228 -26.86 -40.90 -11.72
CA ILE A 228 -25.71 -41.73 -12.08
C ILE A 228 -24.48 -41.40 -11.20
N PHE A 229 -24.16 -40.11 -11.03
CA PHE A 229 -22.95 -39.68 -10.33
C PHE A 229 -23.16 -39.51 -8.82
N GLY A 230 -24.40 -39.50 -8.34
CA GLY A 230 -24.71 -39.32 -6.92
C GLY A 230 -24.21 -37.99 -6.35
N GLU A 231 -23.83 -37.04 -7.21
CA GLU A 231 -23.37 -35.72 -6.79
C GLU A 231 -24.51 -35.05 -6.03
N LYS A 232 -24.29 -34.83 -4.73
CA LYS A 232 -25.09 -33.90 -3.96
C LYS A 232 -24.85 -32.53 -4.57
N ALA A 233 -25.71 -32.13 -5.51
CA ALA A 233 -25.77 -30.76 -5.97
C ALA A 233 -25.88 -29.89 -4.71
N GLY A 234 -24.81 -29.19 -4.36
CA GLY A 234 -24.83 -28.31 -3.21
C GLY A 234 -25.91 -27.27 -3.46
N ASP A 235 -26.84 -27.12 -2.52
CA ASP A 235 -27.91 -26.12 -2.55
C ASP A 235 -27.36 -24.68 -2.44
N VAL A 236 -26.05 -24.50 -2.59
CA VAL A 236 -25.32 -23.25 -2.44
C VAL A 236 -24.51 -22.95 -3.71
N ARG A 237 -24.49 -21.67 -4.08
CA ARG A 237 -23.72 -21.10 -5.19
C ARG A 237 -22.45 -20.48 -4.66
N ASP A 238 -21.33 -20.73 -5.33
CA ASP A 238 -20.12 -19.93 -5.16
C ASP A 238 -20.35 -18.49 -5.67
N THR A 239 -20.28 -17.53 -4.75
CA THR A 239 -20.28 -16.07 -5.01
C THR A 239 -19.06 -15.41 -4.38
N SER A 240 -17.97 -16.17 -4.23
CA SER A 240 -16.72 -15.76 -3.61
C SER A 240 -16.06 -14.60 -4.33
N LEU A 241 -15.34 -13.79 -3.56
CA LEU A 241 -14.49 -12.74 -4.08
C LEU A 241 -13.21 -13.36 -4.62
N ARG A 242 -12.94 -13.15 -5.91
CA ARG A 242 -11.75 -13.65 -6.60
C ARG A 242 -10.89 -12.50 -7.11
N VAL A 243 -9.59 -12.74 -7.24
CA VAL A 243 -8.65 -11.76 -7.81
C VAL A 243 -9.01 -11.49 -9.27
N PRO A 244 -9.18 -10.21 -9.67
CA PRO A 244 -9.48 -9.85 -11.06
C PRO A 244 -8.42 -10.32 -12.06
N PRO A 245 -8.80 -10.53 -13.34
CA PRO A 245 -7.84 -10.88 -14.39
C PRO A 245 -6.74 -9.81 -14.52
N GLY A 246 -5.49 -10.26 -14.64
CA GLY A 246 -4.33 -9.39 -14.85
C GLY A 246 -3.65 -8.88 -13.58
N ILE A 247 -4.26 -9.06 -12.40
CA ILE A 247 -3.69 -8.60 -11.13
C ILE A 247 -2.93 -9.73 -10.43
N HIS A 248 -1.68 -9.45 -10.06
CA HIS A 248 -0.86 -10.31 -9.24
C HIS A 248 -0.30 -9.50 -8.08
N GLY A 249 -0.21 -10.09 -6.90
CA GLY A 249 0.28 -9.35 -5.74
C GLY A 249 0.34 -10.18 -4.48
N THR A 250 0.59 -9.50 -3.38
CA THR A 250 0.60 -10.08 -2.04
C THR A 250 -0.45 -9.39 -1.20
N VAL A 251 -1.24 -10.16 -0.47
CA VAL A 251 -2.22 -9.62 0.49
C VAL A 251 -1.46 -9.00 1.66
N ILE A 252 -1.74 -7.74 1.98
CA ILE A 252 -1.12 -6.98 3.06
C ILE A 252 -2.09 -6.64 4.18
#